data_AF-A0A7V6FDZ6-F1
#
_entry.id   AF-A0A7V6FDZ6-F1
#
_cell.length_a   1.000
_cell.length_b   1.000
_cell.length_c   1.000
_cell.angle_alpha   90.00
_cell.angle_beta   90.00
_cell.angle_gamma   90.00
#
_symmetry.space_group_name_H-M   'P 1'
#
loop_
_entity.id
_entity.type
_entity.pdbx_description
1 polymer ?
#
loop_
_entity_poly.entity_id
_entity_poly.type
_entity_poly.pdbx_seq_one_letter_code
_entity_poly.pdbx_strand_id
1 'polypeptide(L)'
;MTQTELKLLKKAILNEVEGYEFYKLAAQGTTNQETADTFMLLAREEEKHVEWLQGLLGELSDDQNVAFEMASIDMPPSPEIFRWDKIQEEDAHRALTVFSIGMQMEEASAKFYEAGEKEAENDKVKKLFNILAKWEWAHYNQFLREYEILMDMYWSEQGYAPF
;
A
#
# COMPACT_ATOMS: atom_id res chain seq x y z
N MET A 1 15.68 2.39 -21.77
CA MET A 1 15.51 1.65 -20.51
C MET A 1 16.42 0.43 -20.51
N THR A 2 17.06 0.10 -19.39
CA THR A 2 17.87 -1.11 -19.26
C THR A 2 17.01 -2.35 -19.03
N GLN A 3 17.54 -3.54 -19.32
CA GLN A 3 16.84 -4.80 -19.00
C GLN A 3 16.59 -4.98 -17.51
N THR A 4 17.43 -4.38 -16.67
CA THR A 4 17.28 -4.36 -15.21
C THR A 4 16.10 -3.49 -14.80
N GLU A 5 16.02 -2.26 -15.31
CA GLU A 5 14.90 -1.33 -15.03
C GLU A 5 13.55 -1.90 -15.49
N LEU A 6 13.52 -2.55 -16.65
CA LEU A 6 12.32 -3.22 -17.15
C LEU A 6 11.86 -4.33 -16.19
N LYS A 7 12.79 -5.10 -15.62
CA LYS A 7 12.46 -6.15 -14.64
C LYS A 7 11.98 -5.54 -13.31
N LEU A 8 12.64 -4.48 -12.84
CA LEU A 8 12.25 -3.77 -11.62
C LEU A 8 10.83 -3.21 -11.74
N LEU A 9 10.51 -2.49 -12.81
CA LEU A 9 9.18 -1.91 -13.03
C LEU A 9 8.11 -3.01 -13.16
N LYS A 10 8.38 -4.09 -13.88
CA LYS A 10 7.44 -5.22 -13.96
C LYS A 10 7.19 -5.89 -12.61
N LYS A 11 8.23 -6.01 -11.78
CA LYS A 11 8.08 -6.57 -10.44
C LYS A 11 7.34 -5.62 -9.50
N ALA A 12 7.60 -4.32 -9.59
CA ALA A 12 6.83 -3.29 -8.89
C ALA A 12 5.33 -3.41 -9.20
N ILE A 13 4.97 -3.42 -10.50
CA ILE A 13 3.58 -3.54 -10.94
C ILE A 13 2.92 -4.79 -10.36
N LEU A 14 3.63 -5.93 -10.35
CA LEU A 14 3.10 -7.16 -9.79
C LEU A 14 2.85 -7.05 -8.27
N ASN A 15 3.76 -6.41 -7.52
CA ASN A 15 3.58 -6.23 -6.08
C ASN A 15 2.33 -5.38 -5.78
N GLU A 16 2.14 -4.26 -6.48
CA GLU A 16 0.97 -3.40 -6.30
C GLU A 16 -0.34 -4.10 -6.71
N VAL A 17 -0.32 -4.93 -7.77
CA VAL A 17 -1.49 -5.76 -8.14
C VAL A 17 -1.81 -6.80 -7.05
N GLU A 18 -0.80 -7.39 -6.42
CA GLU A 18 -0.98 -8.28 -5.28
C GLU A 18 -1.57 -7.52 -4.07
N GLY A 19 -1.12 -6.29 -3.80
CA GLY A 19 -1.68 -5.36 -2.81
C GLY A 19 -3.16 -5.05 -3.07
N TYR A 20 -3.48 -4.61 -4.28
CA TYR A 20 -4.84 -4.34 -4.74
C TYR A 20 -5.78 -5.52 -4.49
N GLU A 21 -5.42 -6.72 -4.94
CA GLU A 21 -6.29 -7.89 -4.80
C GLU A 21 -6.41 -8.32 -3.33
N PHE A 22 -5.35 -8.18 -2.52
CA PHE A 22 -5.40 -8.45 -1.09
C PHE A 22 -6.42 -7.56 -0.38
N TYR A 23 -6.34 -6.25 -0.55
CA TYR A 23 -7.27 -5.32 0.12
C TYR A 23 -8.70 -5.45 -0.40
N LYS A 24 -8.88 -5.71 -1.70
CA LYS A 24 -10.19 -6.00 -2.28
C LYS A 24 -10.82 -7.27 -1.71
N LEU A 25 -10.04 -8.33 -1.49
CA LEU A 25 -10.51 -9.54 -0.81
C LEU A 25 -10.82 -9.28 0.66
N ALA A 26 -10.02 -8.47 1.35
CA ALA A 26 -10.29 -8.06 2.73
C ALA A 26 -11.63 -7.30 2.84
N ALA A 27 -11.91 -6.40 1.90
CA ALA A 27 -13.18 -5.69 1.82
C ALA A 27 -14.39 -6.61 1.60
N GLN A 28 -14.25 -7.64 0.76
CA GLN A 28 -15.30 -8.63 0.51
C GLN A 28 -15.53 -9.57 1.71
N GLY A 29 -14.52 -9.71 2.58
CA GLY A 29 -14.55 -10.62 3.71
C GLY A 29 -15.35 -10.12 4.91
N THR A 30 -15.64 -8.82 5.00
CA THR A 30 -16.40 -8.21 6.11
C THR A 30 -17.89 -8.05 5.78
N THR A 31 -18.73 -8.11 6.81
CA THR A 31 -20.17 -7.82 6.73
C THR A 31 -20.51 -6.36 7.03
N ASN A 32 -19.52 -5.57 7.48
CA ASN A 32 -19.66 -4.16 7.81
C ASN A 32 -19.26 -3.29 6.61
N GLN A 33 -20.18 -2.44 6.16
CA GLN A 33 -19.95 -1.57 5.01
C GLN A 33 -18.84 -0.53 5.25
N GLU A 34 -18.74 0.06 6.45
CA GLU A 34 -17.71 1.05 6.77
C GLU A 34 -16.30 0.42 6.76
N THR A 35 -16.17 -0.80 7.30
CA THR A 35 -14.92 -1.60 7.21
C THR A 35 -14.60 -1.95 5.76
N ALA A 36 -15.59 -2.38 4.98
CA ALA A 36 -15.41 -2.73 3.57
C ALA A 36 -14.95 -1.52 2.74
N ASP A 37 -15.56 -0.36 2.98
CA ASP A 37 -15.22 0.90 2.30
C ASP A 37 -13.78 1.33 2.63
N THR A 38 -13.33 1.11 3.86
CA THR A 38 -11.95 1.42 4.29
C THR A 38 -10.93 0.55 3.57
N PHE A 39 -11.15 -0.77 3.49
CA PHE A 39 -10.26 -1.65 2.72
C PHE A 39 -10.33 -1.39 1.21
N MET A 40 -11.50 -1.03 0.67
CA MET A 40 -11.61 -0.64 -0.74
C MET A 40 -10.89 0.67 -1.05
N LEU A 41 -10.77 1.58 -0.07
CA LEU A 41 -9.98 2.79 -0.25
C LEU A 41 -8.49 2.44 -0.45
N LEU A 42 -7.94 1.55 0.37
CA LEU A 42 -6.56 1.06 0.20
C LEU A 42 -6.37 0.40 -1.15
N ALA A 43 -7.28 -0.51 -1.54
CA ALA A 43 -7.21 -1.14 -2.86
C ALA A 43 -7.13 -0.09 -3.98
N ARG A 44 -7.92 0.99 -3.90
CA ARG A 44 -7.86 2.06 -4.92
C ARG A 44 -6.55 2.86 -4.91
N GLU A 45 -5.84 2.93 -3.79
CA GLU A 45 -4.50 3.55 -3.75
C GLU A 45 -3.46 2.67 -4.45
N GLU A 46 -3.47 1.36 -4.18
CA GLU A 46 -2.64 0.39 -4.92
C GLU A 46 -2.92 0.42 -6.43
N GLU A 47 -4.18 0.58 -6.83
CA GLU A 47 -4.58 0.73 -8.23
C GLU A 47 -3.92 1.97 -8.88
N LYS A 48 -3.86 3.11 -8.17
CA LYS A 48 -3.15 4.31 -8.64
C LYS A 48 -1.65 4.06 -8.77
N HIS A 49 -1.04 3.32 -7.84
CA HIS A 49 0.37 2.97 -7.91
C HIS A 49 0.67 2.14 -9.17
N VAL A 50 -0.19 1.16 -9.48
CA VAL A 50 -0.15 0.38 -10.73
C VAL A 50 -0.22 1.31 -11.95
N GLU A 51 -1.16 2.26 -11.97
CA GLU A 51 -1.31 3.21 -13.08
C GLU A 51 -0.04 4.05 -13.27
N TRP A 52 0.57 4.54 -12.20
CA TRP A 52 1.81 5.32 -12.26
C TRP A 52 2.99 4.50 -12.81
N LEU A 53 3.14 3.27 -12.32
CA LEU A 53 4.19 2.36 -12.77
C LEU A 53 4.02 1.94 -14.24
N GLN A 54 2.78 1.65 -14.66
CA GLN A 54 2.46 1.33 -16.04
C GLN A 54 2.66 2.53 -16.97
N GLY A 55 2.27 3.73 -16.53
CA GLY A 55 2.50 4.98 -17.26
C GLY A 55 3.99 5.22 -17.49
N LEU A 56 4.80 5.10 -16.45
CA LEU A 56 6.26 5.23 -16.57
C LEU A 56 6.87 4.13 -17.45
N LEU A 57 6.42 2.88 -17.30
CA LEU A 57 6.90 1.77 -18.13
C LEU A 57 6.58 1.99 -19.61
N GLY A 58 5.38 2.48 -19.93
CA GLY A 58 4.96 2.81 -21.28
C GLY A 58 5.83 3.90 -21.90
N GLU A 59 6.03 5.01 -21.17
CA GLU A 59 6.88 6.12 -21.59
C GLU A 59 8.32 5.66 -21.91
N LEU A 60 8.86 4.72 -21.11
CA LEU A 60 10.22 4.23 -21.25
C LEU A 60 10.40 3.10 -22.30
N SER A 61 9.31 2.54 -22.82
CA SER A 61 9.31 1.37 -23.72
C SER A 61 9.20 1.69 -25.21
N ASP A 62 9.49 2.93 -25.63
CA ASP A 62 9.44 3.40 -27.02
C ASP A 62 8.02 3.48 -27.64
N ASP A 63 6.98 3.35 -26.81
CA ASP A 63 5.59 3.69 -27.16
C ASP A 63 5.35 5.18 -26.86
N GLN A 64 5.66 6.03 -27.85
CA GLN A 64 5.71 7.49 -27.72
C GLN A 64 4.36 8.19 -27.45
N ASN A 65 3.28 7.43 -27.16
CA ASN A 65 1.94 7.97 -26.93
C ASN A 65 1.52 8.06 -25.46
N VAL A 66 2.39 7.75 -24.51
CA VAL A 66 2.09 7.86 -23.07
C VAL A 66 3.04 8.85 -22.43
N ALA A 67 2.63 10.11 -22.34
CA ALA A 67 3.33 11.09 -21.51
C ALA A 67 2.95 10.87 -20.04
N PHE A 68 3.88 10.34 -19.24
CA PHE A 68 3.68 10.23 -17.80
C PHE A 68 4.13 11.50 -17.10
N GLU A 69 3.17 12.32 -16.68
CA GLU A 69 3.45 13.54 -15.93
C GLU A 69 3.65 13.24 -14.45
N MET A 70 4.90 13.09 -14.01
CA MET A 70 5.23 12.88 -12.60
C MET A 70 4.71 13.97 -11.64
N ALA A 71 4.33 15.13 -12.17
CA ALA A 71 3.73 16.22 -11.41
C ALA A 71 2.27 15.96 -11.01
N SER A 72 1.62 14.93 -11.57
CA SER A 72 0.26 14.52 -11.20
C SER A 72 0.20 13.45 -10.11
N ILE A 73 1.36 12.98 -9.62
CA ILE A 73 1.40 12.05 -8.48
C ILE A 73 0.95 12.81 -7.24
N ASP A 74 -0.11 12.30 -6.60
CA ASP A 74 -0.67 12.86 -5.39
C ASP A 74 0.38 12.89 -4.25
N MET A 75 0.19 13.78 -3.28
CA MET A 75 0.89 13.65 -2.00
C MET A 75 0.32 12.45 -1.23
N PRO A 76 1.14 11.74 -0.42
CA PRO A 76 0.64 10.68 0.45
C PRO A 76 -0.60 11.17 1.20
N PRO A 77 -1.68 10.36 1.29
CA PRO A 77 -2.88 10.71 2.01
C PRO A 77 -2.47 11.08 3.42
N SER A 78 -3.18 12.06 3.98
CA SER A 78 -3.12 12.24 5.42
C SER A 78 -3.61 10.95 6.08
N PRO A 79 -2.96 10.46 7.15
CA PRO A 79 -3.43 9.27 7.87
C PRO A 79 -4.89 9.37 8.36
N GLU A 80 -5.48 10.56 8.39
CA GLU A 80 -6.88 10.80 8.78
C GLU A 80 -7.94 10.33 7.76
N ILE A 81 -7.57 9.90 6.55
CA ILE A 81 -8.57 9.50 5.53
C ILE A 81 -9.21 8.15 5.87
N PHE A 82 -8.48 7.26 6.54
CA PHE A 82 -8.97 5.93 6.88
C PHE A 82 -9.72 5.94 8.21
N ARG A 83 -10.93 5.40 8.19
CA ARG A 83 -11.89 5.42 9.29
C ARG A 83 -11.79 4.14 10.11
N TRP A 84 -10.61 3.89 10.68
CA TRP A 84 -10.35 2.69 11.48
C TRP A 84 -11.19 2.64 12.77
N ASP A 85 -11.66 3.81 13.24
CA ASP A 85 -12.66 3.97 14.30
C ASP A 85 -14.00 3.27 14.02
N LYS A 86 -14.21 2.81 12.78
CA LYS A 86 -15.44 2.16 12.33
C LYS A 86 -15.38 0.64 12.26
N ILE A 87 -14.19 0.05 12.49
CA ILE A 87 -14.08 -1.41 12.61
C ILE A 87 -14.85 -1.85 13.86
N GLN A 88 -15.85 -2.71 13.67
CA GLN A 88 -16.61 -3.27 14.78
C GLN A 88 -15.89 -4.44 15.43
N GLU A 89 -16.21 -4.67 16.70
CA GLU A 89 -15.62 -5.72 17.54
C GLU A 89 -15.70 -7.12 16.90
N GLU A 90 -16.83 -7.43 16.24
CA GLU A 90 -17.05 -8.69 15.53
C GLU A 90 -16.08 -8.92 14.35
N ASP A 91 -15.49 -7.85 13.81
CA ASP A 91 -14.48 -7.88 12.76
C ASP A 91 -13.04 -7.70 13.31
N ALA A 92 -12.85 -7.48 14.61
CA ALA A 92 -11.54 -7.12 15.18
C ALA A 92 -10.45 -8.18 14.91
N HIS A 93 -10.77 -9.48 15.04
CA HIS A 93 -9.84 -10.56 14.72
C HIS A 93 -9.41 -10.57 13.25
N ARG A 94 -10.36 -10.28 12.36
CA ARG A 94 -10.11 -10.19 10.93
C ARG A 94 -9.28 -8.94 10.63
N ALA A 95 -9.63 -7.80 11.19
CA ALA A 95 -8.89 -6.56 11.07
C ALA A 95 -7.44 -6.70 11.56
N LEU A 96 -7.20 -7.34 12.71
CA LEU A 96 -5.85 -7.65 13.20
C LEU A 96 -5.05 -8.48 12.20
N THR A 97 -5.67 -9.47 11.57
CA THR A 97 -5.05 -10.29 10.53
C THR A 97 -4.72 -9.46 9.30
N VAL A 98 -5.67 -8.64 8.84
CA VAL A 98 -5.49 -7.78 7.67
C VAL A 98 -4.37 -6.76 7.92
N PHE A 99 -4.33 -6.11 9.08
CA PHE A 99 -3.25 -5.19 9.43
C PHE A 99 -1.90 -5.89 9.51
N SER A 100 -1.82 -7.07 10.13
CA SER A 100 -0.56 -7.81 10.23
C SER A 100 0.00 -8.21 8.86
N ILE A 101 -0.87 -8.62 7.92
CA ILE A 101 -0.47 -8.97 6.56
C ILE A 101 -0.15 -7.70 5.76
N GLY A 102 -1.01 -6.68 5.84
CA GLY A 102 -0.81 -5.38 5.20
C GLY A 102 0.54 -4.79 5.57
N MET A 103 0.86 -4.69 6.87
CA MET A 103 2.18 -4.24 7.34
C MET A 103 3.36 -5.01 6.71
N GLN A 104 3.25 -6.32 6.54
CA GLN A 104 4.32 -7.10 5.90
C GLN A 104 4.44 -6.79 4.41
N MET A 105 3.30 -6.58 3.73
CA MET A 105 3.26 -6.20 2.32
C MET A 105 3.82 -4.80 2.11
N GLU A 106 3.36 -3.81 2.88
CA GLU A 106 3.83 -2.43 2.84
C GLU A 106 5.33 -2.33 3.12
N GLU A 107 5.81 -3.01 4.17
CA GLU A 107 7.23 -2.99 4.50
C GLU A 107 8.08 -3.63 3.39
N ALA A 108 7.60 -4.72 2.79
CA ALA A 108 8.28 -5.39 1.68
C ALA A 108 8.32 -4.51 0.43
N SER A 109 7.21 -3.86 0.07
CA SER A 109 7.12 -2.92 -1.05
C SER A 109 7.99 -1.70 -0.83
N ALA A 110 7.96 -1.09 0.37
CA ALA A 110 8.81 0.05 0.72
C ALA A 110 10.30 -0.28 0.53
N LYS A 111 10.76 -1.40 1.10
CA LYS A 111 12.14 -1.87 0.96
C LYS A 111 12.50 -2.21 -0.48
N PHE A 112 11.57 -2.78 -1.24
CA PHE A 112 11.75 -3.06 -2.66
C PHE A 112 11.98 -1.77 -3.45
N TYR A 113 11.17 -0.74 -3.21
CA TYR A 113 11.32 0.56 -3.85
C TYR A 113 12.62 1.27 -3.48
N GLU A 114 13.01 1.27 -2.20
CA GLU A 114 14.30 1.83 -1.76
C GLU A 114 15.50 1.12 -2.40
N ALA A 115 15.42 -0.20 -2.59
CA ALA A 115 16.46 -0.96 -3.27
C ALA A 115 16.48 -0.65 -4.77
N GLY A 116 15.31 -0.62 -5.41
CA GLY A 116 15.17 -0.29 -6.81
C GLY A 116 15.60 1.13 -7.15
N GLU A 117 15.39 2.11 -6.26
CA GLU A 117 15.86 3.49 -6.43
C GLU A 117 17.39 3.53 -6.54
N LYS A 118 18.08 2.73 -5.72
CA LYS A 118 19.56 2.65 -5.73
C LYS A 118 20.10 1.92 -6.96
N GLU A 119 19.35 0.96 -7.49
CA GLU A 119 19.74 0.14 -8.64
C GLU A 119 19.41 0.79 -9.99
N ALA A 120 18.34 1.59 -10.06
CA ALA A 120 17.93 2.25 -11.28
C ALA A 120 18.99 3.24 -11.79
N GLU A 121 19.09 3.39 -13.10
CA GLU A 121 19.97 4.41 -13.71
C GLU A 121 19.16 5.65 -14.09
N ASN A 122 17.93 5.44 -14.57
CA ASN A 122 16.99 6.45 -15.02
C ASN A 122 16.39 7.26 -13.86
N ASP A 123 16.55 8.57 -13.92
CA ASP A 123 16.11 9.49 -12.85
C ASP A 123 14.59 9.49 -12.62
N LYS A 124 13.77 9.19 -13.65
CA LYS A 124 12.32 9.07 -13.48
C LYS A 124 11.96 7.82 -12.66
N VAL A 125 12.65 6.70 -12.90
CA VAL A 125 12.45 5.46 -12.12
C VAL A 125 12.85 5.70 -10.68
N LYS A 126 14.02 6.30 -10.44
CA LYS A 126 14.48 6.66 -9.09
C LYS A 126 13.46 7.52 -8.35
N LYS A 127 12.98 8.58 -9.01
CA LYS A 127 12.05 9.51 -8.40
C LYS A 127 10.70 8.87 -8.10
N LEU A 128 10.15 8.05 -9.01
CA LEU A 128 8.90 7.33 -8.75
C LEU A 128 9.05 6.34 -7.58
N PHE A 129 10.13 5.56 -7.57
CA PHE A 129 10.38 4.61 -6.48
C PHE A 129 10.60 5.30 -5.15
N ASN A 130 11.29 6.45 -5.12
CA ASN A 130 11.42 7.25 -3.90
C ASN A 130 10.07 7.75 -3.37
N ILE A 131 9.14 8.09 -4.27
CA ILE A 131 7.78 8.49 -3.89
C ILE A 131 7.04 7.28 -3.34
N LEU A 132 6.95 6.18 -4.09
CA LEU A 132 6.24 4.96 -3.68
C LEU A 132 6.77 4.41 -2.35
N ALA A 133 8.09 4.38 -2.13
CA ALA A 133 8.67 3.99 -0.84
C ALA A 133 8.13 4.81 0.34
N LYS A 134 7.92 6.12 0.17
CA LYS A 134 7.35 6.99 1.22
C LYS A 134 5.88 6.72 1.45
N TRP A 135 5.14 6.38 0.40
CA TRP A 135 3.74 5.98 0.47
C TRP A 135 3.59 4.68 1.27
N GLU A 136 4.35 3.64 0.91
CA GLU A 136 4.24 2.36 1.63
C GLU A 136 4.69 2.47 3.09
N TRP A 137 5.71 3.30 3.38
CA TRP A 137 6.04 3.58 4.78
C TRP A 137 4.95 4.35 5.52
N ALA A 138 4.20 5.23 4.84
CA ALA A 138 3.06 5.90 5.46
C ALA A 138 1.93 4.91 5.76
N HIS A 139 1.60 4.02 4.82
CA HIS A 139 0.64 2.92 5.01
C HIS A 139 1.06 2.00 6.16
N TYR A 140 2.32 1.56 6.18
CA TYR A 140 2.88 0.73 7.25
C TYR A 140 2.68 1.36 8.63
N ASN A 141 3.08 2.62 8.80
CA ASN A 141 3.00 3.32 10.08
C ASN A 141 1.55 3.54 10.52
N GLN A 142 0.64 3.69 9.56
CA GLN A 142 -0.77 3.74 9.82
C GLN A 142 -1.30 2.39 10.33
N PHE A 143 -1.02 1.29 9.63
CA PHE A 143 -1.45 -0.03 10.08
C PHE A 143 -0.85 -0.43 11.42
N LEU A 144 0.41 -0.10 11.67
CA LEU A 144 1.05 -0.35 12.96
C LEU A 144 0.27 0.31 14.10
N ARG A 145 -0.10 1.59 13.93
CA ARG A 145 -0.89 2.34 14.93
C ARG A 145 -2.23 1.67 15.22
N GLU A 146 -2.96 1.28 14.17
CA GLU A 146 -4.28 0.66 14.32
C GLU A 146 -4.19 -0.76 14.89
N TYR A 147 -3.16 -1.50 14.50
CA TYR A 147 -2.86 -2.81 15.08
C TYR A 147 -2.59 -2.71 16.59
N GLU A 148 -1.79 -1.72 17.02
CA GLU A 148 -1.52 -1.46 18.44
C GLU A 148 -2.81 -1.12 19.20
N ILE A 149 -3.67 -0.26 18.66
CA ILE A 149 -4.96 0.10 19.27
C ILE A 149 -5.88 -1.12 19.41
N LEU A 150 -6.07 -1.90 18.35
CA LEU A 150 -6.91 -3.09 18.39
C LEU A 150 -6.36 -4.17 19.32
N MET A 151 -5.04 -4.33 19.35
CA MET A 151 -4.38 -5.27 20.25
C MET A 151 -4.60 -4.87 21.71
N ASP A 152 -4.45 -3.59 22.06
CA ASP A 152 -4.69 -3.09 23.42
C ASP A 152 -6.16 -3.28 23.85
N MET A 153 -7.12 -3.02 22.94
CA MET A 153 -8.54 -3.30 23.19
C MET A 153 -8.78 -4.78 23.47
N TYR A 154 -8.22 -5.67 22.63
CA TYR A 154 -8.35 -7.11 22.78
C TYR A 154 -7.81 -7.61 24.13
N TRP A 155 -6.63 -7.14 24.56
CA TRP A 155 -6.06 -7.54 25.85
C TRP A 155 -6.86 -7.00 27.05
N SER A 156 -7.42 -5.80 26.93
CA SER A 156 -8.27 -5.18 27.96
C SER A 156 -9.59 -5.94 28.15
N GLU A 157 -10.25 -6.34 27.06
CA GLU A 157 -11.53 -7.06 27.10
C GLU A 157 -11.40 -8.48 27.65
N GLN A 158 -10.27 -9.16 27.36
CA GLN A 158 -10.02 -10.52 27.82
C GLN A 158 -9.43 -10.60 29.24
N GLY A 159 -9.28 -9.46 29.94
CA GLY A 159 -8.81 -9.41 31.33
C GLY A 159 -7.33 -9.80 31.53
N TYR A 160 -6.52 -9.70 30.48
CA TYR A 160 -5.08 -10.01 30.50
C TYR A 160 -4.18 -8.78 30.67
N ALA A 161 -4.75 -7.58 30.80
CA ALA A 161 -3.97 -6.36 31.05
C ALA A 161 -3.16 -6.49 32.35
N PRO A 162 -1.83 -6.25 32.33
CA PRO A 162 -1.07 -6.12 33.57
C PRO A 162 -1.55 -4.84 34.27
N PHE A 163 -1.92 -5.00 35.54
CA PHE A 163 -2.32 -3.93 36.45
C PHE A 163 -1.23 -2.85 36.62
#